data_AF-A0A6G0VIT0-F1
#
_entry.id   AF-A0A6G0VIT0-F1
#
_cell.length_a   1.000
_cell.length_b   1.000
_cell.length_c   1.000
_cell.angle_alpha   90.00
_cell.angle_beta   90.00
_cell.angle_gamma   90.00
#
_symmetry.space_group_name_H-M   'P 1'
#
loop_
_entity.id
_entity.type
_entity.pdbx_description
1 polymer ?
#
loop_
_entity_poly.entity_id
_entity_poly.type
_entity_poly.pdbx_seq_one_letter_code
_entity_poly.pdbx_strand_id
1 'polypeptide(L)'
;MTITPNLNTSILKSQESIESVAIDLSVTSTPPNVNLTPIKTPNSISPLLKTPSKFTRYFPTLVTPARRLNFPKSPITRSKPTKTKLKKKLKLLQQKVRRQQLKINNLQQLLKSLEQKGLLNSENSEVISSKFEGLSQEIFLNQLKNCKRHTKGHRYSAEIKKFALTLHYYSPKAHQYCRLINRSILALPHVSAIRNWTSSINGEPGFFKDVLSALEKLKPFDKHCNLVIDAMAIKQQIIWDPK
;
A
#
# COMPACT_ATOMS: atom_id res chain seq x y z
N MET A 1 -0.50 -61.86 13.56
CA MET A 1 -1.40 -60.73 13.26
C MET A 1 -0.64 -59.78 12.35
N THR A 2 -0.82 -59.96 11.05
CA THR A 2 -0.13 -59.26 9.97
C THR A 2 -1.21 -58.52 9.18
N ILE A 3 -1.23 -57.20 9.26
CA ILE A 3 -2.19 -56.35 8.56
C ILE A 3 -1.43 -55.63 7.46
N THR A 4 -1.64 -56.08 6.23
CA THR A 4 -1.28 -55.38 4.99
C THR A 4 -2.28 -54.25 4.72
N PRO A 5 -1.86 -53.02 4.37
CA PRO A 5 -2.76 -52.03 3.83
C PRO A 5 -2.90 -52.21 2.30
N ASN A 6 -4.13 -52.48 1.88
CA ASN A 6 -4.59 -52.56 0.51
C ASN A 6 -4.65 -51.14 -0.10
N LEU A 7 -3.79 -50.85 -1.08
CA LEU A 7 -3.78 -49.57 -1.81
C LEU A 7 -4.71 -49.69 -3.02
N ASN A 8 -5.80 -48.93 -3.00
CA ASN A 8 -6.72 -48.77 -4.12
C ASN A 8 -6.01 -48.16 -5.35
N THR A 9 -5.94 -48.95 -6.42
CA THR A 9 -5.51 -48.56 -7.76
C THR A 9 -6.65 -47.86 -8.50
N SER A 10 -6.79 -46.54 -8.37
CA SER A 10 -7.68 -45.74 -9.24
C SER A 10 -7.35 -44.25 -9.39
N ILE A 11 -6.17 -43.77 -8.95
CA ILE A 11 -5.81 -42.35 -9.06
C ILE A 11 -4.44 -42.17 -9.76
N LEU A 12 -4.26 -42.85 -10.90
CA LEU A 12 -3.05 -42.74 -11.75
C LEU A 12 -3.41 -42.65 -13.24
N LYS A 13 -4.38 -41.81 -13.62
CA LYS A 13 -4.64 -41.44 -15.02
C LYS A 13 -5.18 -40.02 -15.14
N SER A 14 -4.32 -39.02 -15.01
CA SER A 14 -4.55 -37.67 -15.55
C SER A 14 -3.34 -36.75 -15.35
N GLN A 15 -2.16 -37.19 -15.78
CA GLN A 15 -1.04 -36.28 -16.06
C GLN A 15 -0.27 -36.80 -17.26
N GLU A 16 -0.71 -36.39 -18.46
CA GLU A 16 0.09 -36.40 -19.68
C GLU A 16 -0.55 -35.45 -20.70
N SER A 17 0.13 -34.33 -20.96
CA SER A 17 0.15 -33.53 -22.21
C SER A 17 0.39 -32.05 -21.89
N ILE A 18 1.65 -31.63 -21.88
CA ILE A 18 2.01 -30.25 -22.21
C ILE A 18 2.88 -30.36 -23.46
N GLU A 19 2.22 -30.32 -24.61
CA GLU A 19 2.87 -30.08 -25.89
C GLU A 19 3.32 -28.62 -25.98
N SER A 20 4.52 -28.47 -26.55
CA SER A 20 5.17 -27.24 -26.91
C SER A 20 4.33 -26.37 -27.85
N VAL A 21 3.97 -25.16 -27.41
CA VAL A 21 3.42 -24.13 -28.31
C VAL A 21 4.54 -23.16 -28.65
N ALA A 22 4.96 -23.20 -29.91
CA ALA A 22 5.85 -22.24 -30.53
C ALA A 22 5.16 -20.87 -30.61
N ILE A 23 5.86 -19.80 -30.23
CA ILE A 23 5.38 -18.42 -30.35
C ILE A 23 5.83 -17.91 -31.72
N ASP A 24 4.88 -17.79 -32.64
CA ASP A 24 5.08 -17.16 -33.94
C ASP A 24 5.12 -15.62 -33.78
N LEU A 25 6.19 -15.01 -34.30
CA LEU A 25 6.56 -13.60 -34.16
C LEU A 25 6.32 -12.87 -35.48
N SER A 26 5.07 -12.78 -35.95
CA SER A 26 4.73 -11.88 -37.06
C SER A 26 3.24 -11.55 -37.15
N VAL A 27 2.79 -10.53 -36.41
CA VAL A 27 1.63 -9.71 -36.82
C VAL A 27 1.89 -8.26 -36.45
N THR A 28 2.35 -7.49 -37.43
CA THR A 28 2.33 -6.03 -37.44
C THR A 28 0.90 -5.57 -37.73
N SER A 29 0.18 -5.10 -36.71
CA SER A 29 -1.04 -4.31 -36.90
C SER A 29 -0.86 -2.94 -36.25
N THR A 30 -0.66 -1.93 -37.08
CA THR A 30 -0.74 -0.50 -36.76
C THR A 30 -2.04 -0.15 -36.01
N PRO A 31 -1.99 0.62 -34.90
CA PRO A 31 -3.19 1.10 -34.25
C PRO A 31 -3.85 2.23 -35.06
N PRO A 32 -5.19 2.29 -35.14
CA PRO A 32 -5.89 3.38 -35.80
C PRO A 32 -5.75 4.69 -35.04
N ASN A 33 -5.56 5.75 -35.82
CA ASN A 33 -5.48 7.15 -35.42
C ASN A 33 -6.81 7.60 -34.78
N VAL A 34 -6.83 7.84 -33.47
CA VAL A 34 -7.98 8.41 -32.77
C VAL A 34 -7.71 9.88 -32.52
N ASN A 35 -8.40 10.72 -33.29
CA ASN A 35 -8.44 12.16 -33.15
C ASN A 35 -8.91 12.57 -31.74
N LEU A 36 -8.07 13.33 -31.04
CA LEU A 36 -8.44 13.97 -29.78
C LEU A 36 -9.46 15.08 -30.07
N THR A 37 -10.72 14.86 -29.72
CA THR A 37 -11.72 15.92 -29.60
C THR A 37 -11.78 16.41 -28.15
N PRO A 38 -11.89 17.73 -27.89
CA PRO A 38 -11.94 18.25 -26.53
C PRO A 38 -13.25 17.88 -25.84
N ILE A 39 -13.15 17.23 -24.67
CA ILE A 39 -14.29 16.97 -23.80
C ILE A 39 -14.81 18.32 -23.26
N LYS A 40 -16.03 18.67 -23.68
CA LYS A 40 -16.83 19.77 -23.12
C LYS A 40 -17.15 19.46 -21.66
N THR A 41 -16.76 20.35 -20.76
CA THR A 41 -17.19 20.39 -19.37
C THR A 41 -18.67 20.78 -19.28
N PRO A 42 -19.51 20.06 -18.52
CA PRO A 42 -20.86 20.53 -18.22
C PRO A 42 -20.82 21.62 -17.14
N ASN A 43 -21.65 22.63 -17.39
CA ASN A 43 -21.76 23.91 -16.72
C ASN A 43 -22.15 23.86 -15.23
N SER A 44 -21.67 24.90 -14.53
CA SER A 44 -22.43 25.75 -13.59
C SER A 44 -23.04 25.10 -12.35
N ILE A 45 -22.34 25.22 -11.22
CA ILE A 45 -22.97 25.55 -9.94
C ILE A 45 -22.30 26.83 -9.44
N SER A 46 -23.04 27.93 -9.53
CA SER A 46 -22.71 29.22 -8.94
C SER A 46 -22.79 29.16 -7.41
N PRO A 47 -21.79 29.66 -6.65
CA PRO A 47 -22.01 30.05 -5.28
C PRO A 47 -22.50 31.50 -5.26
N LEU A 48 -23.83 31.64 -5.24
CA LEU A 48 -24.50 32.89 -4.88
C LEU A 48 -24.19 33.27 -3.41
N LEU A 49 -23.85 34.55 -3.24
CA LEU A 49 -23.95 35.38 -2.03
C LEU A 49 -22.83 35.25 -0.97
N LYS A 50 -21.68 35.88 -1.27
CA LYS A 50 -20.88 36.54 -0.24
C LYS A 50 -21.68 37.73 0.30
N THR A 51 -22.14 37.66 1.55
CA THR A 51 -22.70 38.82 2.25
C THR A 51 -21.64 39.94 2.35
N PRO A 52 -21.96 41.21 2.10
CA PRO A 52 -21.02 42.30 2.29
C PRO A 52 -20.73 42.46 3.79
N SER A 53 -19.55 42.01 4.20
CA SER A 53 -18.98 42.29 5.49
C SER A 53 -18.71 43.80 5.59
N LYS A 54 -19.64 44.52 6.22
CA LYS A 54 -19.46 45.75 7.01
C LYS A 54 -18.54 46.79 6.37
N PHE A 55 -19.18 47.77 5.72
CA PHE A 55 -18.63 49.10 5.47
C PHE A 55 -18.06 49.67 6.78
N THR A 56 -16.74 49.65 6.94
CA THR A 56 -16.06 50.39 8.00
C THR A 56 -16.12 51.86 7.63
N ARG A 57 -17.05 52.60 8.24
CA ARG A 57 -17.02 54.06 8.24
C ARG A 57 -15.70 54.50 8.87
N TYR A 58 -14.81 55.07 8.06
CA TYR A 58 -13.66 55.81 8.56
C TYR A 58 -14.19 57.06 9.29
N PHE A 59 -14.07 57.08 10.61
CA PHE A 59 -14.21 58.29 11.39
C PHE A 59 -12.84 59.00 11.41
N PRO A 60 -12.75 60.30 11.14
CA PRO A 60 -11.49 61.02 11.28
C PRO A 60 -11.12 61.04 12.77
N THR A 61 -9.94 60.54 13.09
CA THR A 61 -9.37 60.62 14.44
C THR A 61 -9.00 62.07 14.74
N LEU A 62 -9.86 62.78 15.46
CA LEU A 62 -9.44 63.99 16.16
C LEU A 62 -8.55 63.56 17.34
N VAL A 63 -7.24 63.70 17.15
CA VAL A 63 -6.24 63.48 18.20
C VAL A 63 -6.34 64.63 19.19
N THR A 64 -7.06 64.42 20.29
CA THR A 64 -6.93 65.23 21.50
C THR A 64 -5.83 64.62 22.38
N PRO A 65 -4.95 65.42 23.00
CA PRO A 65 -3.94 64.88 23.90
C PRO A 65 -4.63 64.30 25.13
N ALA A 66 -4.71 62.97 25.19
CA ALA A 66 -5.19 62.27 26.37
C ALA A 66 -4.19 62.49 27.52
N ARG A 67 -4.60 63.27 28.52
CA ARG A 67 -3.93 63.35 29.83
C ARG A 67 -3.84 61.94 30.40
N ARG A 68 -2.65 61.32 30.35
CA ARG A 68 -2.41 60.01 30.99
C ARG A 68 -2.45 60.19 32.51
N LEU A 69 -3.62 59.97 33.09
CA LEU A 69 -3.73 59.68 34.51
C LEU A 69 -3.23 58.25 34.72
N ASN A 70 -2.00 58.12 35.18
CA ASN A 70 -1.44 56.85 35.65
C ASN A 70 -2.15 56.50 36.96
N PHE A 71 -3.23 55.72 36.87
CA PHE A 71 -3.79 55.08 38.05
C PHE A 71 -2.87 53.92 38.49
N PRO A 72 -2.53 53.81 39.78
CA PRO A 72 -1.75 52.69 40.27
C PRO A 72 -2.53 51.39 40.06
N LYS A 73 -1.88 50.39 39.45
CA LYS A 73 -2.44 49.04 39.30
C LYS A 73 -2.62 48.46 40.71
N SER A 74 -3.87 48.38 41.17
CA SER A 74 -4.19 47.68 42.40
C SER A 74 -3.87 46.18 42.27
N PRO A 75 -3.61 45.47 43.39
CA PRO A 75 -3.26 44.06 43.35
C PRO A 75 -4.38 43.28 42.65
N ILE A 76 -4.01 42.45 41.66
CA ILE A 76 -4.94 41.54 40.99
C ILE A 76 -5.43 40.54 42.03
N THR A 77 -6.53 40.86 42.69
CA THR A 77 -7.25 39.90 43.51
C THR A 77 -7.89 38.91 42.55
N ARG A 78 -7.65 37.60 42.76
CA ARG A 78 -8.32 36.52 42.03
C ARG A 78 -9.82 36.56 42.38
N SER A 79 -10.57 37.43 41.73
CA SER A 79 -12.02 37.54 41.94
C SER A 79 -12.70 36.26 41.45
N LYS A 80 -13.50 35.65 42.32
CA LYS A 80 -14.32 34.48 41.96
C LYS A 80 -15.25 34.88 40.80
N PRO A 81 -15.42 34.03 39.78
CA PRO A 81 -16.20 34.40 38.61
C PRO A 81 -17.64 34.71 39.00
N THR A 82 -18.17 35.82 38.49
CA THR A 82 -19.55 36.25 38.74
C THR A 82 -20.55 35.19 38.26
N LYS A 83 -21.68 35.03 38.98
CA LYS A 83 -22.74 34.04 38.70
C LYS A 83 -23.19 34.05 37.23
N THR A 84 -23.16 35.23 36.59
CA THR A 84 -23.48 35.44 35.16
C THR A 84 -22.42 34.85 34.21
N LYS A 85 -21.13 34.97 34.52
CA LYS A 85 -20.03 34.36 33.74
C LYS A 85 -20.08 32.83 33.78
N LEU A 86 -20.37 32.26 34.95
CA LEU A 86 -20.53 30.81 35.12
C LEU A 86 -21.72 30.26 34.32
N LYS A 87 -22.89 30.93 34.38
CA LYS A 87 -24.09 30.57 33.58
C LYS A 87 -23.81 30.60 32.08
N LYS A 88 -23.10 31.63 31.59
CA LYS A 88 -22.67 31.72 30.18
C LYS A 88 -21.75 30.56 29.79
N LYS A 89 -20.76 30.23 30.63
CA LYS A 89 -19.82 29.13 30.38
C LYS A 89 -20.53 27.76 30.36
N LEU A 90 -21.48 27.54 31.26
CA LEU A 90 -22.29 26.32 31.33
C LEU A 90 -23.14 26.14 30.06
N LYS A 91 -23.79 27.21 29.59
CA LYS A 91 -24.54 27.21 28.32
C LYS A 91 -23.64 26.86 27.12
N LEU A 92 -22.44 27.44 27.05
CA LEU A 92 -21.48 27.14 25.97
C LEU A 92 -21.01 25.69 26.00
N LEU A 93 -20.73 25.14 27.18
CA LEU A 93 -20.32 23.74 27.34
C LEU A 93 -21.45 22.78 26.94
N GLN A 94 -22.68 23.01 27.42
CA GLN A 94 -23.85 22.23 27.02
C GLN A 94 -24.10 22.29 25.50
N GLN A 95 -23.92 23.46 24.89
CA GLN A 95 -24.05 23.62 23.45
C GLN A 95 -22.96 22.84 22.70
N LYS A 96 -21.74 22.80 23.23
CA LYS A 96 -20.62 22.02 22.66
C LYS A 96 -20.90 20.53 22.71
N VAL A 97 -21.39 20.03 23.85
CA VAL A 97 -21.81 18.64 24.04
C VAL A 97 -22.93 18.29 23.06
N ARG A 98 -23.98 19.11 22.96
CA ARG A 98 -25.07 18.89 21.99
C ARG A 98 -24.56 18.80 20.56
N ARG A 99 -23.69 19.72 20.12
CA ARG A 99 -23.13 19.71 18.76
C ARG A 99 -22.28 18.47 18.49
N GLN A 100 -21.51 18.02 19.48
CA GLN A 100 -20.73 16.79 19.40
C GLN A 100 -21.65 15.57 19.28
N GLN A 101 -22.69 15.48 20.09
CA GLN A 101 -23.65 14.37 20.05
C GLN A 101 -24.37 14.27 18.70
N LEU A 102 -24.77 15.42 18.13
CA LEU A 102 -25.37 15.47 16.79
C LEU A 102 -24.39 14.97 15.72
N LYS A 103 -23.11 15.33 15.82
CA LYS A 103 -22.08 14.85 14.88
C LYS A 103 -21.86 13.35 15.02
N ILE A 104 -21.81 12.83 16.24
CA ILE A 104 -21.67 11.39 16.51
C ILE A 104 -22.87 10.63 15.93
N ASN A 105 -24.10 11.08 16.20
CA ASN A 105 -25.30 10.44 15.67
C ASN A 105 -25.35 10.48 14.14
N ASN A 106 -24.95 11.60 13.53
CA ASN A 106 -24.88 11.72 12.06
C ASN A 106 -23.86 10.74 11.46
N LEU A 107 -22.67 10.63 12.07
CA LEU A 107 -21.64 9.68 11.62
C LEU A 107 -22.08 8.22 11.81
N GLN A 108 -22.80 7.91 12.89
CA GLN A 108 -23.38 6.57 13.12
C GLN A 108 -24.46 6.23 12.09
N GLN A 109 -25.33 7.19 11.76
CA GLN A 109 -26.33 7.02 10.70
C GLN A 109 -25.68 6.82 9.32
N LEU A 110 -24.62 7.57 9.04
CA LEU A 110 -23.84 7.42 7.82
C LEU A 110 -23.20 6.03 7.74
N LEU A 111 -22.54 5.55 8.81
CA LEU A 111 -22.00 4.18 8.89
C LEU A 111 -23.07 3.14 8.60
N LYS A 112 -24.22 3.20 9.27
CA LYS A 112 -25.33 2.27 9.07
C LYS A 112 -25.87 2.29 7.63
N SER A 113 -25.97 3.47 7.02
CA SER A 113 -26.41 3.61 5.62
C SER A 113 -25.39 3.06 4.63
N LEU A 114 -24.10 3.09 4.97
CA LEU A 114 -23.03 2.56 4.13
C LEU A 114 -22.90 1.03 4.28
N GLU A 115 -23.16 0.48 5.47
CA GLU A 115 -23.29 -0.96 5.72
C GLU A 115 -24.47 -1.54 4.93
N GLN A 116 -25.65 -0.91 4.99
CA GLN A 116 -26.84 -1.33 4.24
C GLN A 116 -26.63 -1.32 2.72
N LYS A 117 -25.77 -0.43 2.21
CA LYS A 117 -25.41 -0.35 0.79
C LYS A 117 -24.28 -1.32 0.41
N GLY A 118 -23.75 -2.10 1.36
CA GLY A 118 -22.66 -3.05 1.12
C GLY A 118 -21.30 -2.41 0.84
N LEU A 119 -21.12 -1.11 1.09
CA LEU A 119 -19.82 -0.43 0.85
C LEU A 119 -18.78 -0.67 1.95
N LEU A 120 -19.19 -1.22 3.10
CA LEU A 120 -18.35 -1.36 4.29
C LEU A 120 -18.04 -2.79 4.69
N ASN A 121 -18.69 -3.79 4.08
CA ASN A 121 -18.55 -5.17 4.53
C ASN A 121 -17.13 -5.68 4.26
N SER A 122 -16.62 -6.48 5.21
CA SER A 122 -15.37 -7.24 5.16
C SER A 122 -15.23 -8.17 3.95
N GLU A 123 -16.29 -8.28 3.15
CA GLU A 123 -16.48 -9.10 1.96
C GLU A 123 -15.39 -8.93 0.91
N ASN A 124 -14.74 -7.77 0.78
CA ASN A 124 -13.72 -7.62 -0.27
C ASN A 124 -12.58 -8.63 -0.13
N SER A 125 -12.18 -8.97 1.11
CA SER A 125 -11.12 -9.98 1.31
C SER A 125 -11.61 -11.41 1.07
N GLU A 126 -12.85 -11.71 1.46
CA GLU A 126 -13.48 -13.02 1.25
C GLU A 126 -13.81 -13.25 -0.23
N VAL A 127 -14.31 -12.24 -0.94
CA VAL A 127 -14.58 -12.26 -2.39
C VAL A 127 -13.29 -12.40 -3.18
N ILE A 128 -12.20 -11.72 -2.78
CA ILE A 128 -10.89 -11.93 -3.40
C ILE A 128 -10.41 -13.35 -3.13
N SER A 129 -10.59 -13.86 -1.91
CA SER A 129 -10.21 -15.22 -1.54
C SER A 129 -11.06 -16.31 -2.21
N SER A 130 -12.31 -16.00 -2.56
CA SER A 130 -13.21 -16.96 -3.21
C SER A 130 -13.09 -16.97 -4.73
N LYS A 131 -12.64 -15.86 -5.34
CA LYS A 131 -12.54 -15.70 -6.80
C LYS A 131 -11.12 -15.86 -7.33
N PHE A 132 -10.11 -15.62 -6.51
CA PHE A 132 -8.71 -15.71 -6.90
C PHE A 132 -7.96 -16.67 -5.98
N GLU A 133 -7.13 -17.51 -6.59
CA GLU A 133 -6.28 -18.46 -5.88
C GLU A 133 -4.80 -18.19 -6.20
N GLY A 134 -3.91 -18.58 -5.28
CA GLY A 134 -2.45 -18.50 -5.45
C GLY A 134 -1.90 -17.08 -5.51
N LEU A 135 -0.90 -16.86 -6.38
CA LEU A 135 -0.13 -15.62 -6.43
C LEU A 135 -0.99 -14.37 -6.68
N SER A 136 -2.03 -14.49 -7.50
CA SER A 136 -2.94 -13.37 -7.79
C SER A 136 -3.64 -12.88 -6.52
N GLN A 137 -4.10 -13.81 -5.67
CA GLN A 137 -4.72 -13.50 -4.39
C GLN A 137 -3.73 -12.79 -3.46
N GLU A 138 -2.50 -13.31 -3.36
CA GLU A 138 -1.45 -12.70 -2.53
C GLU A 138 -1.15 -11.27 -2.94
N ILE A 139 -1.08 -11.00 -4.25
CA ILE A 139 -0.85 -9.66 -4.79
C ILE A 139 -1.93 -8.69 -4.28
N PHE A 140 -3.21 -9.05 -4.43
CA PHE A 140 -4.31 -8.20 -3.98
C PHE A 140 -4.31 -8.00 -2.47
N LEU A 141 -4.13 -9.07 -1.69
CA LEU A 141 -4.04 -8.98 -0.23
C LEU A 141 -2.88 -8.07 0.22
N ASN A 142 -1.75 -8.14 -0.47
CA ASN A 142 -0.60 -7.31 -0.16
C ASN A 142 -0.83 -5.83 -0.50
N GLN A 143 -1.54 -5.54 -1.60
CA GLN A 143 -1.96 -4.19 -1.92
C GLN A 143 -2.90 -3.63 -0.85
N LEU A 144 -3.92 -4.38 -0.45
CA LEU A 144 -4.86 -3.96 0.59
C LEU A 144 -4.17 -3.73 1.94
N LYS A 145 -3.18 -4.55 2.30
CA LYS A 145 -2.41 -4.37 3.54
C LYS A 145 -1.51 -3.13 3.50
N ASN A 146 -1.00 -2.77 2.33
CA ASN A 146 -0.06 -1.67 2.17
C ASN A 146 -0.71 -0.35 1.72
N CYS A 147 -1.97 -0.34 1.28
CA CYS A 147 -2.65 0.86 0.78
C CYS A 147 -2.76 1.98 1.83
N LYS A 148 -2.85 1.62 3.13
CA LYS A 148 -2.90 2.55 4.26
C LYS A 148 -1.51 2.93 4.79
N ARG A 149 -0.44 2.35 4.25
CA ARG A 149 0.93 2.55 4.74
C ARG A 149 1.70 3.47 3.80
N HIS A 150 2.67 4.16 4.37
CA HIS A 150 3.63 4.90 3.57
C HIS A 150 4.49 3.94 2.74
N THR A 151 4.92 4.40 1.56
CA THR A 151 5.66 3.61 0.56
C THR A 151 6.93 2.95 1.08
N LYS A 152 7.63 3.60 2.00
CA LYS A 152 8.84 3.07 2.68
C LYS A 152 8.53 2.01 3.75
N GLY A 153 7.29 1.93 4.21
CA GLY A 153 6.83 1.01 5.26
C GLY A 153 6.05 -0.19 4.73
N HIS A 154 6.10 -0.44 3.42
CA HIS A 154 5.45 -1.60 2.82
C HIS A 154 6.09 -2.89 3.33
N ARG A 155 5.24 -3.85 3.72
CA ARG A 155 5.66 -5.20 4.10
C ARG A 155 5.18 -6.17 3.03
N TYR A 156 6.05 -7.10 2.65
CA TYR A 156 5.80 -8.06 1.57
C TYR A 156 5.71 -9.48 2.12
N SER A 157 4.75 -10.27 1.62
CA SER A 157 4.64 -11.71 1.88
C SER A 157 5.81 -12.49 1.25
N ALA A 158 6.01 -13.73 1.68
CA ALA A 158 7.10 -14.56 1.16
C ALA A 158 6.94 -14.85 -0.33
N GLU A 159 5.73 -15.08 -0.85
CA GLU A 159 5.56 -15.38 -2.28
C GLU A 159 5.81 -14.14 -3.14
N ILE A 160 5.39 -12.95 -2.70
CA ILE A 160 5.70 -11.71 -3.43
C ILE A 160 7.20 -11.42 -3.42
N LYS A 161 7.91 -11.72 -2.32
CA LYS A 161 9.37 -11.63 -2.28
C LYS A 161 10.00 -12.58 -3.30
N LYS A 162 9.56 -13.84 -3.34
CA LYS A 162 10.02 -14.84 -4.33
C LYS A 162 9.76 -14.36 -5.76
N PHE A 163 8.53 -13.95 -6.05
CA PHE A 163 8.14 -13.42 -7.36
C PHE A 163 9.00 -12.22 -7.78
N ALA A 164 9.19 -11.25 -6.89
CA ALA A 164 10.02 -10.07 -7.17
C ALA A 164 11.50 -10.43 -7.41
N LEU A 165 12.05 -11.36 -6.62
CA LEU A 165 13.41 -11.88 -6.80
C LEU A 165 13.56 -12.58 -8.16
N THR A 166 12.64 -13.49 -8.48
CA THR A 166 12.63 -14.21 -9.75
C THR A 166 12.51 -13.26 -10.94
N LEU A 167 11.60 -12.30 -10.89
CA LEU A 167 11.43 -11.32 -11.97
C LEU A 167 12.69 -10.45 -12.16
N HIS A 168 13.32 -10.03 -11.06
CA HIS A 168 14.55 -9.24 -11.11
C HIS A 168 15.74 -10.06 -11.65
N TYR A 169 15.82 -11.34 -11.30
CA TYR A 169 16.83 -12.28 -11.81
C TYR A 169 16.74 -12.45 -13.32
N TYR A 170 15.54 -12.64 -13.86
CA TYR A 170 15.35 -12.76 -15.32
C TYR A 170 15.55 -11.44 -16.05
N SER A 171 15.02 -10.33 -15.53
CA SER A 171 15.16 -9.03 -16.17
C SER A 171 14.99 -7.87 -15.19
N PRO A 172 16.10 -7.17 -14.84
CA PRO A 172 16.04 -5.96 -14.02
C PRO A 172 15.16 -4.87 -14.63
N LYS A 173 15.15 -4.78 -15.98
CA LYS A 173 14.32 -3.83 -16.74
C LYS A 173 12.83 -4.17 -16.61
N ALA A 174 12.46 -5.44 -16.72
CA ALA A 174 11.07 -5.87 -16.54
C ALA A 174 10.58 -5.61 -15.11
N HIS A 175 11.40 -5.93 -14.10
CA HIS A 175 11.08 -5.60 -12.71
C HIS A 175 10.87 -4.09 -12.51
N GLN A 176 11.74 -3.25 -13.08
CA GLN A 176 11.60 -1.79 -13.01
C GLN A 176 10.34 -1.29 -13.72
N TYR A 177 10.02 -1.84 -14.89
CA TYR A 177 8.80 -1.53 -15.64
C TYR A 177 7.55 -1.86 -14.81
N CYS A 178 7.44 -3.09 -14.31
CA CYS A 178 6.32 -3.52 -13.49
C CYS A 178 6.17 -2.65 -12.24
N ARG A 179 7.29 -2.23 -11.64
CA ARG A 179 7.26 -1.36 -10.46
C ARG A 179 6.80 0.07 -10.75
N LEU A 180 7.19 0.64 -11.89
CA LEU A 180 6.90 2.05 -12.22
C LEU A 180 5.49 2.21 -12.79
N ILE A 181 5.13 1.39 -13.76
CA ILE A 181 3.88 1.53 -14.51
C ILE A 181 2.73 0.84 -13.79
N ASN A 182 2.96 -0.37 -13.26
CA ASN A 182 1.92 -1.13 -12.58
C ASN A 182 1.86 -0.85 -11.09
N ARG A 183 2.33 0.31 -10.60
CA ARG A 183 2.33 0.61 -9.15
C ARG A 183 0.93 0.56 -8.52
N SER A 184 -0.10 0.83 -9.30
CA SER A 184 -1.51 0.72 -8.89
C SER A 184 -2.02 -0.73 -8.82
N ILE A 185 -1.41 -1.66 -9.57
CA ILE A 185 -1.88 -3.06 -9.72
C ILE A 185 -0.95 -4.06 -9.02
N LEU A 186 0.33 -3.73 -8.91
CA LEU A 186 1.37 -4.59 -8.34
C LEU A 186 2.36 -3.74 -7.54
N ALA A 187 2.22 -3.76 -6.22
CA ALA A 187 3.19 -3.15 -5.33
C ALA A 187 4.44 -4.04 -5.25
N LEU A 188 5.45 -3.76 -6.08
CA LEU A 188 6.76 -4.44 -6.01
C LEU A 188 7.76 -3.70 -5.10
N PRO A 189 8.69 -4.42 -4.46
CA PRO A 189 9.76 -3.84 -3.66
C PRO A 189 10.75 -3.01 -4.50
N HIS A 190 11.48 -2.11 -3.86
CA HIS A 190 12.62 -1.43 -4.49
C HIS A 190 13.79 -2.41 -4.69
N VAL A 191 14.64 -2.18 -5.70
CA VAL A 191 15.84 -3.01 -5.96
C VAL A 191 16.78 -3.06 -4.75
N SER A 192 16.90 -1.98 -3.98
CA SER A 192 17.64 -1.99 -2.70
C SER A 192 17.07 -2.98 -1.69
N ALA A 193 15.75 -3.16 -1.64
CA ALA A 193 15.15 -4.16 -0.76
C ALA A 193 15.47 -5.58 -1.25
N ILE A 194 15.46 -5.80 -2.57
CA ILE A 194 15.91 -7.07 -3.18
C ILE A 194 17.37 -7.34 -2.80
N ARG A 195 18.26 -6.36 -2.97
CA ARG A 195 19.67 -6.45 -2.59
C ARG A 195 19.85 -6.79 -1.10
N ASN A 196 19.08 -6.15 -0.22
CA ASN A 196 19.13 -6.43 1.21
C ASN A 196 18.59 -7.83 1.57
N TRP A 197 17.67 -8.39 0.79
CA TRP A 197 17.21 -9.76 1.00
C TRP A 197 18.27 -10.75 0.53
N THR A 198 18.89 -10.51 -0.63
CA THR A 198 19.94 -11.37 -1.16
C THR A 198 21.26 -11.26 -0.40
N SER A 199 21.53 -10.15 0.29
CA SER A 199 22.75 -9.99 1.08
C SER A 199 22.82 -10.91 2.30
N SER A 200 21.69 -11.50 2.70
CA SER A 200 21.65 -12.50 3.78
C SER A 200 22.09 -13.90 3.33
N ILE A 201 22.22 -14.13 2.02
CA ILE A 201 22.58 -15.43 1.45
C ILE A 201 24.09 -15.60 1.55
N ASN A 202 24.55 -16.77 2.01
CA ASN A 202 25.98 -17.06 2.09
C ASN A 202 26.57 -17.24 0.68
N GLY A 203 27.54 -16.39 0.34
CA GLY A 203 28.30 -16.40 -0.92
C GLY A 203 29.78 -16.74 -0.72
N GLU A 204 30.15 -17.37 0.40
CA GLU A 204 31.52 -17.75 0.69
C GLU A 204 32.09 -18.73 -0.35
N PRO A 205 33.40 -18.63 -0.66
CA PRO A 205 34.04 -19.55 -1.58
C PRO A 205 34.00 -20.99 -1.04
N GLY A 206 33.70 -21.94 -1.92
CA GLY A 206 33.63 -23.37 -1.58
C GLY A 206 32.29 -23.99 -1.96
N PHE A 207 31.83 -24.96 -1.16
CA PHE A 207 30.58 -25.68 -1.42
C PHE A 207 29.37 -24.96 -0.80
N PHE A 208 28.33 -24.78 -1.62
CA PHE A 208 27.05 -24.23 -1.17
C PHE A 208 26.24 -25.26 -0.38
N LYS A 209 26.37 -25.22 0.95
CA LYS A 209 25.67 -26.12 1.88
C LYS A 209 24.14 -26.07 1.72
N ASP A 210 23.59 -24.88 1.46
CA ASP A 210 22.14 -24.68 1.28
C ASP A 210 21.63 -25.42 0.04
N VAL A 211 22.40 -25.41 -1.04
CA VAL A 211 22.07 -26.11 -2.28
C VAL A 211 22.16 -27.62 -2.06
N LEU A 212 23.23 -28.11 -1.42
CA LEU A 212 23.38 -29.54 -1.11
C LEU A 212 22.23 -30.04 -0.21
N SER A 213 21.83 -29.26 0.79
CA SER A 213 20.69 -29.58 1.67
C SER A 213 19.35 -29.59 0.93
N ALA A 214 19.22 -28.80 -0.15
CA ALA A 214 18.04 -28.83 -1.00
C ALA A 214 18.02 -30.07 -1.92
N LEU A 215 19.19 -30.46 -2.45
CA LEU A 215 19.34 -31.66 -3.28
C LEU A 215 19.05 -32.95 -2.51
N GLU A 216 19.37 -33.01 -1.21
CA GLU A 216 19.09 -34.17 -0.37
C GLU A 216 17.60 -34.52 -0.30
N LYS A 217 16.73 -33.51 -0.40
CA LYS A 217 15.26 -33.61 -0.33
C LYS A 217 14.61 -34.09 -1.63
N LEU A 218 15.39 -34.25 -2.72
CA LEU A 218 14.86 -34.75 -3.99
C LEU A 218 14.42 -36.21 -3.88
N LYS A 219 13.48 -36.61 -4.76
CA LYS A 219 13.02 -38.00 -4.86
C LYS A 219 14.19 -38.91 -5.25
N PRO A 220 14.23 -40.17 -4.80
CA PRO A 220 15.35 -41.08 -5.07
C PRO A 220 15.64 -41.27 -6.56
N PHE A 221 14.61 -41.25 -7.41
CA PHE A 221 14.76 -41.32 -8.86
C PHE A 221 15.53 -40.12 -9.44
N ASP A 222 15.33 -38.93 -8.88
CA ASP A 222 15.94 -37.67 -9.35
C ASP A 222 17.35 -37.45 -8.75
N LYS A 223 17.89 -38.39 -7.96
CA LYS A 223 19.21 -38.27 -7.32
C LYS A 223 20.37 -38.65 -8.23
N HIS A 224 20.10 -39.31 -9.35
CA HIS A 224 21.14 -39.66 -10.32
C HIS A 224 21.54 -38.41 -11.10
N CYS A 225 22.78 -37.94 -10.91
CA CYS A 225 23.32 -36.78 -11.62
C CYS A 225 24.78 -36.99 -12.02
N ASN A 226 25.19 -36.28 -13.08
CA ASN A 226 26.58 -36.17 -13.48
C ASN A 226 27.16 -34.86 -12.94
N LEU A 227 28.35 -34.91 -12.35
CA LEU A 227 29.08 -33.73 -11.92
C LEU A 227 30.08 -33.33 -13.02
N VAL A 228 29.82 -32.21 -13.68
CA VAL A 228 30.71 -31.62 -14.68
C VAL A 228 31.24 -30.30 -14.12
N ILE A 229 32.55 -30.14 -14.09
CA ILE A 229 33.23 -28.94 -13.57
C ILE A 229 34.12 -28.40 -14.69
N ASP A 230 34.01 -27.12 -14.94
CA ASP A 230 34.86 -26.37 -15.86
C ASP A 230 35.31 -25.06 -15.18
N ALA A 231 36.43 -24.51 -15.62
CA ALA A 231 36.99 -23.28 -15.09
C ALA A 231 36.85 -22.14 -16.09
N MET A 232 36.41 -20.97 -15.62
CA MET A 232 36.32 -19.75 -16.44
C MET A 232 37.46 -18.80 -16.11
N ALA A 233 38.14 -18.29 -17.14
CA ALA A 233 39.12 -17.22 -16.97
C ALA A 233 38.40 -15.90 -16.62
N ILE A 234 38.78 -15.27 -15.51
CA ILE A 234 38.25 -13.98 -15.07
C ILE A 234 39.36 -12.92 -15.17
N LYS A 235 38.98 -11.68 -15.48
CA LYS A 235 39.91 -10.55 -15.55
C LYS A 235 40.60 -10.32 -14.20
N GLN A 236 41.92 -10.27 -14.21
CA GLN A 236 42.72 -9.92 -13.03
C GLN A 236 42.54 -8.44 -12.71
N GLN A 237 41.98 -8.14 -11.54
CA GLN A 237 41.78 -6.78 -11.04
C GLN A 237 41.67 -6.81 -9.51
N ILE A 238 42.13 -5.73 -8.87
CA ILE A 238 41.99 -5.54 -7.42
C ILE A 238 40.63 -4.89 -7.18
N ILE A 239 39.72 -5.60 -6.50
CA ILE A 239 38.39 -5.09 -6.11
C ILE A 239 38.34 -5.02 -4.59
N TRP A 240 37.88 -3.90 -4.06
CA TRP A 240 37.62 -3.73 -2.63
C TRP A 240 36.12 -3.89 -2.36
N ASP A 241 35.77 -4.77 -1.41
CA ASP A 241 34.40 -4.94 -0.95
C ASP A 241 34.23 -4.32 0.45
N PRO A 242 33.54 -3.16 0.56
CA PRO A 242 33.20 -2.58 1.85
C PRO A 242 32.03 -3.40 2.43
N LYS A 243 32.36 -4.34 3.32
CA LYS A 243 31.36 -5.08 4.10
C LYS A 243 30.36 -4.15 4.79
#